data_AF-A0A966DAH0-F1
#
_entry.id   AF-A0A966DAH0-F1
#
_cell.length_a   1.000
_cell.length_b   1.000
_cell.length_c   1.000
_cell.angle_alpha   90.00
_cell.angle_beta   90.00
_cell.angle_gamma   90.00
#
_symmetry.space_group_name_H-M   'P 1'
#
loop_
_entity.id
_entity.type
_entity.pdbx_description
1 polymer ?
#
loop_
_entity_poly.entity_id
_entity_poly.type
_entity_poly.pdbx_seq_one_letter_code
_entity_poly.pdbx_strand_id
1 'polypeptide(L)'
;MVSMTSDTPNTEIYYSLNNASFMLYTHPIPLLQGGVISAVSRSESLAESLQTTVRFGMLIDKSGWKVLKVSSQVKGDEAYKAIDDDIHTKWHTPFGEGEPHHPHSIVVDMGKSYQVEQFIYTPRSDGNNGNINEFLLYFSNDPDKWEEPAITGRFVNSSSPQFIEITSRPKARYFMLIAKSEVHGRAWTSAAELGITASMGN
;
A
#
# COMPACT_ATOMS: atom_id res chain seq x y z
N MET A 1 -0.75 3.48 14.66
CA MET A 1 -1.40 2.90 15.86
C MET A 1 -2.67 2.21 15.41
N VAL A 2 -2.99 1.04 15.96
CA VAL A 2 -4.27 0.36 15.72
C VAL A 2 -5.20 0.65 16.89
N SER A 3 -6.41 1.08 16.60
CA SER A 3 -7.48 1.31 17.57
C SER A 3 -8.60 0.30 17.37
N MET A 4 -9.25 -0.10 18.45
CA MET A 4 -10.40 -1.00 18.44
C MET A 4 -11.60 -0.34 19.12
N THR A 5 -12.78 -0.51 18.53
CA THR A 5 -14.05 0.01 19.04
C THR A 5 -15.13 -1.06 18.95
N SER A 6 -16.17 -0.93 19.77
CA SER A 6 -17.34 -1.79 19.78
C SER A 6 -18.58 -0.89 19.77
N ASP A 7 -19.53 -1.19 18.89
CA ASP A 7 -20.82 -0.47 18.84
C ASP A 7 -21.74 -0.88 20.00
N THR A 8 -21.37 -1.92 20.76
CA THR A 8 -22.13 -2.38 21.91
C THR A 8 -21.75 -1.55 23.14
N PRO A 9 -22.70 -0.82 23.77
CA PRO A 9 -22.42 -0.01 24.96
C PRO A 9 -21.95 -0.88 26.13
N ASN A 10 -21.15 -0.27 27.02
CA ASN A 10 -20.65 -0.91 28.25
C ASN A 10 -19.94 -2.24 28.00
N THR A 11 -19.15 -2.30 26.92
CA THR A 11 -18.33 -3.48 26.61
C THR A 11 -16.85 -3.24 26.84
N GLU A 12 -16.18 -4.28 27.32
CA GLU A 12 -14.73 -4.39 27.31
C GLU A 12 -14.30 -5.12 26.05
N ILE A 13 -13.24 -4.63 25.40
CA ILE A 13 -12.63 -5.32 24.25
C ILE A 13 -11.44 -6.11 24.75
N TYR A 14 -11.42 -7.39 24.43
CA TYR A 14 -10.27 -8.27 24.63
C TYR A 14 -9.66 -8.59 23.28
N TYR A 15 -8.33 -8.59 23.20
CA TYR A 15 -7.64 -8.90 21.96
C TYR A 15 -6.46 -9.86 22.17
N SER A 16 -6.16 -10.65 21.14
CA SER A 16 -4.97 -11.46 21.00
C SER A 16 -4.11 -10.86 19.89
N LEU A 17 -2.80 -10.75 20.14
CA LEU A 17 -1.82 -10.40 19.12
C LEU A 17 -1.03 -11.66 18.74
N ASN A 18 -0.98 -11.99 17.45
CA ASN A 18 -0.23 -13.13 16.91
C ASN A 18 -0.58 -14.47 17.58
N ASN A 19 -1.88 -14.69 17.85
CA ASN A 19 -2.41 -15.87 18.54
C ASN A 19 -1.92 -16.05 19.99
N ALA A 20 -1.42 -14.99 20.63
CA ALA A 20 -1.16 -14.99 22.07
C ALA A 20 -2.47 -15.07 22.88
N SER A 21 -2.37 -15.23 24.20
CA SER A 21 -3.54 -15.15 25.08
C SER A 21 -4.24 -13.79 24.96
N PHE A 22 -5.57 -13.80 25.03
CA PHE A 22 -6.36 -12.57 25.01
C PHE A 22 -6.06 -11.69 26.23
N MET A 23 -5.90 -10.38 25.99
CA MET A 23 -5.69 -9.36 27.01
C MET A 23 -6.64 -8.17 26.81
N LEU A 24 -6.91 -7.44 27.89
CA LEU A 24 -7.80 -6.28 27.85
C LEU A 24 -7.19 -5.15 26.99
N TYR A 25 -7.98 -4.63 26.05
CA TYR A 25 -7.64 -3.44 25.27
C TYR A 25 -7.93 -2.19 26.09
N THR A 26 -6.89 -1.43 26.42
CA THR A 26 -7.00 -0.18 27.19
C THR A 26 -6.54 1.05 26.41
N HIS A 27 -5.63 0.88 25.44
CA HIS A 27 -5.05 1.97 24.64
C HIS A 27 -4.67 1.48 23.24
N PRO A 28 -4.61 2.38 22.23
CA PRO A 28 -4.15 2.03 20.88
C PRO A 28 -2.79 1.34 20.87
N ILE A 29 -2.61 0.40 19.94
CA ILE A 29 -1.43 -0.48 19.91
C ILE A 29 -0.49 -0.07 18.77
N PRO A 30 0.82 0.10 19.03
CA PRO A 30 1.80 0.23 17.96
C PRO A 30 2.03 -1.13 17.30
N LEU A 31 1.73 -1.25 16.01
CA LEU A 31 1.87 -2.49 15.24
C LEU A 31 2.92 -2.34 14.13
N LEU A 32 4.10 -1.87 14.51
CA LEU A 32 5.19 -1.52 13.58
C LEU A 32 5.70 -2.74 12.80
N GLN A 33 5.68 -3.91 13.44
CA GLN A 33 6.07 -5.18 12.82
C GLN A 33 4.88 -5.95 12.23
N GLY A 34 3.76 -5.27 11.97
CA GLY A 34 2.54 -5.96 11.56
C GLY A 34 2.11 -7.00 12.59
N GLY A 35 1.17 -7.86 12.20
CA GLY A 35 0.68 -8.94 13.04
C GLY A 35 -0.78 -9.27 12.77
N VAL A 36 -1.25 -10.31 13.44
CA VAL A 36 -2.66 -10.69 13.43
C VAL A 36 -3.28 -10.25 14.75
N ILE A 37 -4.30 -9.42 14.69
CA ILE A 37 -5.11 -9.05 15.85
C ILE A 37 -6.43 -9.82 15.76
N SER A 38 -6.72 -10.63 16.76
CA SER A 38 -8.05 -11.21 16.98
C SER A 38 -8.70 -10.51 18.16
N ALA A 39 -9.96 -10.08 18.05
CA ALA A 39 -10.65 -9.33 19.08
C ALA A 39 -12.08 -9.85 19.31
N VAL A 40 -12.51 -9.80 20.56
CA VAL A 40 -13.89 -10.05 21.02
C VAL A 40 -14.30 -8.92 21.96
N SER A 41 -15.59 -8.60 22.01
CA SER A 41 -16.16 -7.74 23.05
C SER A 41 -16.95 -8.56 24.06
N ARG A 42 -16.86 -8.15 25.33
CA ARG A 42 -17.55 -8.77 26.47
C ARG A 42 -18.37 -7.73 27.21
N SER A 43 -19.56 -8.12 27.63
CA SER A 43 -20.43 -7.34 28.52
C SER A 43 -20.96 -8.27 29.61
N GLU A 44 -21.39 -7.72 30.75
CA GLU A 44 -22.02 -8.52 31.81
C GLU A 44 -23.40 -9.05 31.42
N SER A 45 -24.09 -8.37 30.51
CA SER A 45 -25.51 -8.57 30.21
C SER A 45 -25.78 -9.25 28.86
N LEU A 46 -24.75 -9.44 28.04
CA LEU A 46 -24.84 -10.00 26.70
C LEU A 46 -23.82 -11.13 26.52
N ALA A 47 -24.09 -11.99 25.53
CA ALA A 47 -23.10 -12.98 25.11
C ALA A 47 -21.85 -12.28 24.53
N GLU A 48 -20.70 -12.96 24.62
CA GLU A 48 -19.48 -12.54 23.95
C GLU A 48 -19.73 -12.37 22.44
N SER A 49 -19.10 -11.35 21.84
CA SER A 49 -19.19 -11.15 20.40
C SER A 49 -18.56 -12.30 19.63
N LEU A 50 -18.85 -12.39 18.33
CA LEU A 50 -18.00 -13.17 17.43
C LEU A 50 -16.57 -12.64 17.46
N GLN A 51 -15.60 -13.54 17.31
CA GLN A 51 -14.19 -13.16 17.16
C GLN A 51 -13.98 -12.54 15.78
N THR A 52 -13.50 -11.30 15.76
CA THR A 52 -13.03 -10.62 14.54
C THR A 52 -11.52 -10.78 14.45
N THR A 53 -11.00 -11.13 13.28
CA THR A 53 -9.54 -11.23 13.06
C THR A 53 -9.11 -10.35 11.90
N VAL A 54 -8.15 -9.47 12.16
CA VAL A 54 -7.56 -8.56 11.17
C VAL A 54 -6.06 -8.82 11.10
N ARG A 55 -5.54 -8.98 9.89
CA ARG A 55 -4.10 -9.04 9.63
C ARG A 55 -3.62 -7.68 9.17
N PHE A 56 -2.56 -7.20 9.81
CA PHE A 56 -1.81 -6.04 9.38
C PHE A 56 -0.45 -6.53 8.89
N GLY A 57 -0.13 -6.28 7.62
CA GLY A 57 1.22 -6.52 7.13
C GLY A 57 2.21 -5.52 7.73
N MET A 58 3.50 -5.85 7.70
CA MET A 58 4.58 -4.92 7.99
C MET A 58 4.71 -3.93 6.84
N LEU A 59 4.70 -2.63 7.13
CA LEU A 59 5.21 -1.66 6.16
C LEU A 59 6.68 -1.97 5.92
N ILE A 60 7.04 -2.16 4.65
CA ILE A 60 8.41 -2.52 4.29
C ILE A 60 9.29 -1.27 4.24
N ASP A 61 10.42 -1.33 4.94
CA ASP A 61 11.50 -0.36 4.80
C ASP A 61 12.03 -0.35 3.35
N LYS A 62 11.98 0.83 2.72
CA LYS A 62 12.36 1.04 1.33
C LYS A 62 13.81 1.47 1.16
N SER A 63 14.59 1.59 2.24
CA SER A 63 16.01 2.01 2.18
C SER A 63 16.86 1.17 1.21
N GLY A 64 16.49 -0.09 0.97
CA GLY A 64 17.13 -0.98 0.00
C GLY A 64 16.50 -1.01 -1.40
N TRP A 65 15.40 -0.29 -1.62
CA TRP A 65 14.66 -0.31 -2.89
C TRP A 65 15.34 0.52 -3.97
N LYS A 66 15.12 0.14 -5.23
CA LYS A 66 15.67 0.85 -6.40
C LYS A 66 14.68 0.86 -7.54
N VAL A 67 14.56 2.00 -8.22
CA VAL A 67 13.87 2.06 -9.51
C VAL A 67 14.77 1.46 -10.58
N LEU A 68 14.29 0.43 -11.27
CA LEU A 68 15.01 -0.22 -12.37
C LEU A 68 14.67 0.40 -13.72
N LYS A 69 13.38 0.69 -13.94
CA LYS A 69 12.86 1.23 -15.20
C LYS A 69 11.72 2.20 -14.87
N VAL A 70 11.63 3.28 -15.63
CA VAL A 70 10.50 4.22 -15.60
C VAL A 70 10.18 4.63 -17.04
N SER A 71 8.90 4.79 -17.37
CA SER A 71 8.49 5.23 -18.72
C SER A 71 8.97 6.64 -19.02
N SER A 72 8.81 7.55 -18.07
CA SER A 72 9.25 8.94 -18.17
C SER A 72 9.31 9.61 -16.79
N GLN A 73 10.09 10.67 -16.67
CA GLN A 73 10.17 11.50 -15.47
C GLN A 73 10.58 12.93 -15.84
N VAL A 74 10.16 13.92 -15.05
CA VAL A 74 10.64 15.30 -15.17
C VAL A 74 11.83 15.53 -14.23
N LYS A 75 12.77 16.38 -14.64
CA LYS A 75 13.92 16.76 -13.82
C LYS A 75 13.44 17.40 -12.51
N GLY A 76 13.93 16.92 -11.38
CA GLY A 76 13.52 17.37 -10.05
C GLY A 76 12.35 16.60 -9.43
N ASP A 77 11.63 15.78 -10.19
CA ASP A 77 10.60 14.85 -9.70
C ASP A 77 10.88 13.44 -10.27
N GLU A 78 12.12 12.97 -10.07
CA GLU A 78 12.59 11.66 -10.54
C GLU A 78 11.84 10.49 -9.88
N ALA A 79 11.82 9.33 -10.56
CA ALA A 79 11.08 8.15 -10.12
C ALA A 79 11.47 7.62 -8.72
N TYR A 80 12.73 7.78 -8.30
CA TYR A 80 13.19 7.29 -7.00
C TYR A 80 12.52 8.03 -5.82
N LYS A 81 11.99 9.22 -6.06
CA LYS A 81 11.23 10.00 -5.07
C LYS A 81 9.89 9.38 -4.71
N ALA A 82 9.39 8.45 -5.53
CA ALA A 82 8.20 7.68 -5.18
C ALA A 82 8.49 6.53 -4.19
N ILE A 83 9.75 6.35 -3.76
CA ILE A 83 10.17 5.25 -2.87
C ILE A 83 11.18 5.74 -1.82
N ASP A 84 11.27 7.04 -1.54
CA ASP A 84 12.29 7.63 -0.65
C ASP A 84 11.82 7.89 0.79
N ASP A 85 10.58 7.55 1.11
CA ASP A 85 9.93 7.78 2.41
C ASP A 85 9.74 9.27 2.77
N ASP A 86 9.77 10.18 1.78
CA ASP A 86 9.44 11.58 1.92
C ASP A 86 8.18 11.96 1.11
N ILE A 87 7.05 12.06 1.81
CA ILE A 87 5.74 12.47 1.25
C ILE A 87 5.73 13.89 0.63
N HIS A 88 6.77 14.70 0.87
CA HIS A 88 6.91 16.04 0.29
C HIS A 88 7.65 16.03 -1.04
N THR A 89 8.25 14.90 -1.42
CA THR A 89 8.77 14.69 -2.76
C THR A 89 7.81 13.80 -3.57
N LYS A 90 8.08 13.66 -4.87
CA LYS A 90 7.26 12.86 -5.78
C LYS A 90 8.02 12.47 -7.03
N TRP A 91 7.60 11.36 -7.62
CA TRP A 91 7.76 11.13 -9.04
C TRP A 91 6.69 11.91 -9.82
N HIS A 92 7.06 12.52 -10.95
CA HIS A 92 6.11 13.10 -11.90
C HIS A 92 6.59 12.88 -13.34
N THR A 93 5.67 12.55 -14.25
CA THR A 93 5.96 12.45 -15.69
C THR A 93 6.14 13.84 -16.33
N PRO A 94 6.81 13.99 -17.48
CA PRO A 94 6.93 15.29 -18.15
C PRO A 94 5.57 15.92 -18.45
N PHE A 95 5.53 17.25 -18.43
CA PHE A 95 4.36 18.07 -18.77
C PHE A 95 4.75 19.18 -19.74
N GLY A 96 3.79 19.66 -20.53
CA GLY A 96 4.02 20.73 -21.52
C GLY A 96 4.19 20.19 -22.94
N GLU A 97 5.01 20.87 -23.76
CA GLU A 97 5.19 20.49 -25.16
C GLU A 97 5.85 19.11 -25.28
N GLY A 98 5.18 18.18 -25.97
CA GLY A 98 5.65 16.81 -26.16
C GLY A 98 5.44 15.90 -24.94
N GLU A 99 4.52 16.23 -24.04
CA GLU A 99 4.21 15.38 -22.89
C GLU A 99 3.76 13.96 -23.31
N PRO A 100 4.32 12.90 -22.70
CA PRO A 100 3.89 11.55 -23.00
C PRO A 100 2.51 11.29 -22.42
N HIS A 101 1.66 10.63 -23.18
CA HIS A 101 0.36 10.16 -22.71
C HIS A 101 0.46 8.77 -22.06
N HIS A 102 -0.52 8.44 -21.25
CA HIS A 102 -0.68 7.11 -20.67
C HIS A 102 -0.63 6.00 -21.74
N PRO A 103 -0.13 4.79 -21.39
CA PRO A 103 0.23 4.37 -20.05
C PRO A 103 1.62 4.82 -19.58
N HIS A 104 1.73 5.11 -18.28
CA HIS A 104 3.01 5.37 -17.60
C HIS A 104 3.38 4.21 -16.70
N SER A 105 4.66 3.97 -16.50
CA SER A 105 5.10 2.83 -15.70
C SER A 105 6.34 3.11 -14.87
N ILE A 106 6.44 2.38 -13.76
CA ILE A 106 7.61 2.32 -12.88
C ILE A 106 7.83 0.87 -12.45
N VAL A 107 9.08 0.42 -12.51
CA VAL A 107 9.53 -0.91 -12.08
C VAL A 107 10.49 -0.73 -10.92
N VAL A 108 10.23 -1.42 -9.82
CA VAL A 108 11.00 -1.30 -8.58
C VAL A 108 11.55 -2.66 -8.15
N ASP A 109 12.85 -2.70 -7.83
CA ASP A 109 13.49 -3.77 -7.07
C ASP A 109 13.33 -3.46 -5.59
N MET A 110 12.66 -4.35 -4.84
CA MET A 110 12.47 -4.21 -3.39
C MET A 110 13.68 -4.70 -2.57
N GLY A 111 14.76 -5.12 -3.24
CA GLY A 111 16.03 -5.57 -2.66
C GLY A 111 16.03 -7.04 -2.21
N LYS A 112 14.88 -7.57 -1.80
CA LYS A 112 14.66 -9.00 -1.46
C LYS A 112 13.23 -9.42 -1.78
N SER A 113 12.96 -10.72 -1.76
CA SER A 113 11.60 -11.25 -1.96
C SER A 113 10.75 -11.10 -0.71
N TYR A 114 9.50 -10.66 -0.88
CA TYR A 114 8.49 -10.51 0.16
C TYR A 114 7.23 -11.30 -0.18
N GLN A 115 6.51 -11.75 0.85
CA GLN A 115 5.14 -12.22 0.73
C GLN A 115 4.21 -11.00 0.74
N VAL A 116 3.91 -10.45 -0.44
CA VAL A 116 3.21 -9.16 -0.57
C VAL A 116 1.76 -9.29 -0.14
N GLU A 117 1.26 -8.38 0.70
CA GLU A 117 -0.11 -8.39 1.22
C GLU A 117 -0.93 -7.20 0.74
N GLN A 118 -0.32 -6.01 0.68
CA GLN A 118 -0.97 -4.82 0.15
C GLN A 118 0.00 -4.01 -0.69
N PHE A 119 -0.52 -3.30 -1.67
CA PHE A 119 0.16 -2.20 -2.35
C PHE A 119 -0.38 -0.87 -1.82
N ILE A 120 0.51 0.09 -1.62
CA ILE A 120 0.20 1.43 -1.10
C ILE A 120 0.55 2.43 -2.18
N TYR A 121 -0.42 3.29 -2.53
CA TYR A 121 -0.23 4.45 -3.37
C TYR A 121 -0.57 5.71 -2.59
N THR A 122 0.40 6.62 -2.48
CA THR A 122 0.22 7.92 -1.87
C THR A 122 0.30 9.00 -2.95
N PRO A 123 -0.82 9.68 -3.24
CA PRO A 123 -0.84 10.85 -4.12
C PRO A 123 0.03 11.99 -3.60
N ARG A 124 0.42 12.91 -4.47
CA ARG A 124 1.15 14.13 -4.06
C ARG A 124 0.32 14.99 -3.09
N SER A 125 0.98 15.64 -2.13
CA SER A 125 0.29 16.48 -1.13
C SER A 125 -0.04 17.89 -1.62
N ASP A 126 0.64 18.37 -2.67
CA ASP A 126 0.60 19.75 -3.18
C ASP A 126 -0.34 19.93 -4.39
N GLY A 127 -1.27 18.99 -4.60
CA GLY A 127 -2.39 19.08 -5.55
C GLY A 127 -2.78 17.70 -6.10
N ASN A 128 -3.53 17.64 -7.21
CA ASN A 128 -4.10 16.38 -7.71
C ASN A 128 -3.77 16.06 -9.18
N ASN A 129 -2.98 16.89 -9.86
CA ASN A 129 -2.52 16.60 -11.21
C ASN A 129 -1.62 15.35 -11.20
N GLY A 130 -1.94 14.39 -12.06
CA GLY A 130 -1.20 13.14 -12.18
C GLY A 130 -1.67 12.04 -11.23
N ASN A 131 -2.73 12.26 -10.46
CA ASN A 131 -3.28 11.21 -9.61
C ASN A 131 -3.78 10.04 -10.47
N ILE A 132 -3.20 8.86 -10.25
CA ILE A 132 -3.54 7.65 -11.02
C ILE A 132 -5.02 7.30 -10.78
N ASN A 133 -5.73 6.94 -11.85
CA ASN A 133 -7.07 6.37 -11.81
C ASN A 133 -6.98 4.86 -12.07
N GLU A 134 -7.03 4.43 -13.33
CA GLU A 134 -6.88 3.02 -13.68
C GLU A 134 -5.42 2.58 -13.62
N PHE A 135 -5.18 1.39 -13.11
CA PHE A 135 -3.83 0.85 -13.01
C PHE A 135 -3.79 -0.68 -13.20
N LEU A 136 -2.59 -1.16 -13.52
CA LEU A 136 -2.20 -2.56 -13.44
C LEU A 136 -1.04 -2.69 -12.46
N LEU A 137 -1.09 -3.70 -11.59
CA LEU A 137 0.02 -4.07 -10.71
C LEU A 137 0.50 -5.47 -11.05
N TYR A 138 1.81 -5.59 -11.20
CA TYR A 138 2.49 -6.87 -11.42
C TYR A 138 3.52 -7.09 -10.32
N PHE A 139 3.78 -8.36 -10.01
CA PHE A 139 4.78 -8.79 -9.05
C PHE A 139 5.60 -9.91 -9.68
N SER A 140 6.93 -9.91 -9.48
CA SER A 140 7.82 -10.91 -10.06
C SER A 140 9.05 -11.18 -9.21
N ASN A 141 9.74 -12.28 -9.47
CA ASN A 141 11.10 -12.57 -9.00
C ASN A 141 12.15 -12.44 -10.12
N ASP A 142 11.75 -12.03 -11.32
CA ASP A 142 12.61 -11.77 -12.48
C ASP A 142 12.22 -10.39 -13.04
N PRO A 143 13.12 -9.40 -13.05
CA PRO A 143 12.79 -8.01 -13.42
C PRO A 143 12.42 -7.84 -14.91
N ASP A 144 12.67 -8.86 -15.73
CA ASP A 144 12.41 -8.84 -17.17
C ASP A 144 11.28 -9.80 -17.57
N LYS A 145 10.69 -10.54 -16.63
CA LYS A 145 9.53 -11.42 -16.87
C LYS A 145 8.37 -11.07 -15.97
N TRP A 146 7.26 -10.72 -16.62
CA TRP A 146 6.00 -10.37 -15.97
C TRP A 146 4.92 -11.30 -16.52
N GLU A 147 4.23 -11.99 -15.61
CA GLU A 147 3.05 -12.78 -15.94
C GLU A 147 1.82 -11.85 -16.06
N GLU A 148 0.61 -12.39 -15.86
CA GLU A 148 -0.61 -11.59 -15.80
C GLU A 148 -0.59 -10.60 -14.62
N PRO A 149 -1.27 -9.44 -14.75
CA PRO A 149 -1.35 -8.48 -13.66
C PRO A 149 -2.02 -9.11 -12.44
N ALA A 150 -1.37 -9.00 -11.28
CA ALA A 150 -1.92 -9.43 -10.01
C ALA A 150 -3.16 -8.63 -9.63
N ILE A 151 -3.21 -7.34 -10.01
CA ILE A 151 -4.38 -6.48 -9.86
C ILE A 151 -4.58 -5.68 -11.14
N THR A 152 -5.83 -5.62 -11.59
CA THR A 152 -6.36 -4.57 -12.46
C THR A 152 -7.37 -3.78 -11.65
N GLY A 153 -7.13 -2.48 -11.46
CA GLY A 153 -7.87 -1.72 -10.48
C GLY A 153 -8.01 -0.24 -10.79
N ARG A 154 -8.66 0.45 -9.86
CA ARG A 154 -8.83 1.91 -9.86
C ARG A 154 -8.53 2.49 -8.49
N PHE A 155 -7.80 3.58 -8.46
CA PHE A 155 -7.68 4.44 -7.29
C PHE A 155 -8.81 5.48 -7.29
N VAL A 156 -9.25 5.89 -6.10
CA VAL A 156 -10.21 6.98 -5.95
C VAL A 156 -9.50 8.33 -6.02
N ASN A 157 -10.20 9.38 -6.44
CA ASN A 157 -9.66 10.74 -6.41
C ASN A 157 -9.61 11.26 -4.96
N SER A 158 -8.49 11.00 -4.30
CA SER A 158 -8.21 11.38 -2.91
C SER A 158 -6.78 11.88 -2.80
N SER A 159 -6.48 12.66 -1.77
CA SER A 159 -5.11 13.03 -1.36
C SER A 159 -4.57 12.10 -0.25
N SER A 160 -5.39 11.19 0.27
CA SER A 160 -4.98 10.22 1.29
C SER A 160 -4.30 9.00 0.65
N PRO A 161 -3.38 8.33 1.37
CA PRO A 161 -2.84 7.04 0.95
C PRO A 161 -3.96 6.03 0.68
N GLN A 162 -3.78 5.24 -0.37
CA GLN A 162 -4.73 4.23 -0.82
C GLN A 162 -4.08 2.86 -0.75
N PHE A 163 -4.84 1.90 -0.21
CA PHE A 163 -4.35 0.55 0.07
C PHE A 163 -5.12 -0.44 -0.80
N ILE A 164 -4.38 -1.23 -1.57
CA ILE A 164 -4.93 -2.27 -2.43
C ILE A 164 -4.53 -3.62 -1.84
N GLU A 165 -5.52 -4.40 -1.44
CA GLU A 165 -5.30 -5.76 -0.93
C GLU A 165 -4.89 -6.70 -2.07
N ILE A 166 -3.82 -7.46 -1.84
CA ILE A 166 -3.30 -8.46 -2.78
C ILE A 166 -3.63 -9.85 -2.24
N THR A 167 -4.85 -10.31 -2.49
CA THR A 167 -5.38 -11.56 -1.93
C THR A 167 -4.64 -12.82 -2.39
N SER A 168 -4.05 -12.79 -3.60
CA SER A 168 -3.21 -13.87 -4.12
C SER A 168 -1.88 -14.03 -3.36
N ARG A 169 -1.48 -12.99 -2.61
CA ARG A 169 -0.26 -12.93 -1.80
C ARG A 169 0.97 -13.49 -2.54
N PRO A 170 1.40 -12.87 -3.65
CA PRO A 170 2.55 -13.37 -4.40
C PRO A 170 3.84 -13.21 -3.59
N LYS A 171 4.72 -14.20 -3.69
CA LYS A 171 6.11 -14.05 -3.25
C LYS A 171 6.91 -13.37 -4.35
N ALA A 172 7.35 -12.14 -4.14
CA ALA A 172 7.99 -11.34 -5.19
C ALA A 172 9.08 -10.41 -4.66
N ARG A 173 10.10 -10.14 -5.49
CA ARG A 173 11.15 -9.15 -5.25
C ARG A 173 10.93 -7.85 -6.01
N TYR A 174 10.24 -7.93 -7.14
CA TYR A 174 9.98 -6.78 -8.01
C TYR A 174 8.49 -6.51 -8.06
N PHE A 175 8.13 -5.24 -8.21
CA PHE A 175 6.80 -4.86 -8.66
C PHE A 175 6.89 -3.91 -9.86
N MET A 176 5.84 -3.92 -10.67
CA MET A 176 5.63 -2.95 -11.74
C MET A 176 4.24 -2.35 -11.58
N LEU A 177 4.19 -1.03 -11.50
CA LEU A 177 2.96 -0.27 -11.57
C LEU A 177 2.84 0.32 -12.98
N ILE A 178 1.70 0.07 -13.63
CA ILE A 178 1.33 0.73 -14.89
C ILE A 178 0.10 1.60 -14.62
N ALA A 179 0.27 2.91 -14.64
CA ALA A 179 -0.83 3.86 -14.67
C ALA A 179 -1.44 3.87 -16.07
N LYS A 180 -2.74 3.56 -16.18
CA LYS A 180 -3.49 3.49 -17.43
C LYS A 180 -4.24 4.79 -17.73
N SER A 181 -4.63 5.53 -16.69
CA SER A 181 -5.30 6.83 -16.80
C SER A 181 -5.12 7.67 -15.54
N GLU A 182 -5.37 8.98 -15.64
CA GLU A 182 -5.40 9.94 -14.53
C GLU A 182 -6.86 10.28 -14.16
N VAL A 183 -7.11 10.65 -12.90
CA VAL A 183 -8.48 10.84 -12.34
C VAL A 183 -9.33 11.92 -13.01
N HIS A 184 -8.74 12.85 -13.76
CA HIS A 184 -9.41 13.86 -14.58
C HIS A 184 -9.14 13.67 -16.09
N GLY A 185 -8.59 12.52 -16.50
CA GLY A 185 -8.28 12.23 -17.90
C GLY A 185 -7.05 12.97 -18.47
N ARG A 186 -6.18 13.51 -17.62
CA ARG A 186 -4.96 14.21 -18.05
C ARG A 186 -3.85 13.24 -18.47
N ALA A 187 -2.82 13.76 -19.14
CA ALA A 187 -1.74 12.95 -19.68
C ALA A 187 -0.78 12.41 -18.61
N TRP A 188 -0.72 13.04 -17.43
CA TRP A 188 0.37 12.86 -16.46
C TRP A 188 0.11 11.75 -15.44
N THR A 189 1.19 11.23 -14.87
CA THR A 189 1.19 10.41 -13.65
C THR A 189 2.12 11.03 -12.62
N SER A 190 1.71 11.01 -11.35
CA SER A 190 2.55 11.34 -10.21
C SER A 190 2.29 10.39 -9.04
N ALA A 191 3.29 10.23 -8.19
CA ALA A 191 3.19 9.50 -6.93
C ALA A 191 4.16 10.12 -5.93
N ALA A 192 3.65 10.52 -4.76
CA ALA A 192 4.53 10.91 -3.65
C ALA A 192 5.19 9.66 -3.07
N GLU A 193 4.41 8.62 -2.79
CA GLU A 193 4.96 7.38 -2.25
C GLU A 193 4.28 6.14 -2.83
N LEU A 194 5.10 5.13 -3.10
CA LEU A 194 4.71 3.76 -3.41
C LEU A 194 5.29 2.86 -2.34
N GLY A 195 4.47 1.93 -1.85
CA GLY A 195 4.89 1.01 -0.80
C GLY A 195 4.18 -0.32 -0.89
N ILE A 196 4.62 -1.25 -0.07
CA ILE A 196 3.89 -2.48 0.19
C ILE A 196 3.79 -2.75 1.68
N THR A 197 2.79 -3.53 2.05
CA THR A 197 2.88 -4.33 3.26
C THR A 197 3.19 -5.78 2.92
N ALA A 198 3.92 -6.46 3.80
CA ALA A 198 4.21 -7.88 3.67
C ALA A 198 4.23 -8.56 5.04
N SER A 199 4.07 -9.89 5.06
CA SER A 199 4.36 -10.69 6.24
C SER A 199 5.74 -11.35 6.13
N MET A 200 6.34 -11.61 7.30
CA MET A 200 7.46 -12.55 7.39
C MET A 200 6.96 -13.90 6.86
N GLY A 201 7.53 -14.35 5.73
CA GLY A 201 7.24 -15.68 5.22
C GLY A 201 7.69 -16.71 6.25
N ASN A 202 6.82 -17.68 6.56
CA ASN A 202 7.20 -18.89 7.28
C ASN A 202 8.28 -19.66 6.52
#